data_AF-A0A3D0XA67-F1
#
_entry.id   AF-A0A3D0XA67-F1
#
_cell.length_a   1.000
_cell.length_b   1.000
_cell.length_c   1.000
_cell.angle_alpha   90.00
_cell.angle_beta   90.00
_cell.angle_gamma   90.00
#
_symmetry.space_group_name_H-M   'P 1'
#
loop_
_entity.id
_entity.type
_entity.pdbx_description
1 polymer ?
#
loop_
_entity_poly.entity_id
_entity_poly.type
_entity_poly.pdbx_seq_one_letter_code
_entity_poly.pdbx_strand_id
1 'polypeptide(L)'
;MLEKLEKGEEPKPTLPGKSGVTEYPILNFDERALNLLHEGVSNTLRYTQVKPAGGKVYRFFKRTFDIVASACALTVLAVPIGVVALLIYVDDKGNPFFSQVRLTQDGKPFKMYKLRSMCIDAEARFAEVQKENQSDGLAFKNDDDPRVTRIGKFIRKTSIDELPQFWNVLKGDMS
;
A
#
# COMPACT_ATOMS: atom_id res chain seq x y z
N MET A 1 -12.53 -20.79 -24.71
CA MET A 1 -12.00 -19.74 -23.80
C MET A 1 -11.58 -18.51 -24.59
N LEU A 2 -10.72 -18.67 -25.61
CA LEU A 2 -10.41 -17.61 -26.58
C LEU A 2 -11.66 -17.06 -27.30
N GLU A 3 -12.59 -17.93 -27.67
CA GLU A 3 -13.87 -17.57 -28.30
C GLU A 3 -14.83 -16.75 -27.41
N LYS A 4 -14.62 -16.77 -26.08
CA LYS A 4 -15.37 -15.94 -25.11
C LYS A 4 -14.71 -14.56 -24.95
N LEU A 5 -13.38 -14.52 -25.00
CA LEU A 5 -12.61 -13.28 -25.01
C LEU A 5 -12.86 -12.44 -26.28
N GLU A 6 -12.99 -13.08 -27.45
CA GLU A 6 -13.37 -12.39 -28.70
C GLU A 6 -14.78 -11.78 -28.66
N LYS A 7 -15.67 -12.30 -27.80
CA LYS A 7 -17.02 -11.76 -27.57
C LYS A 7 -17.09 -10.70 -26.46
N GLY A 8 -15.95 -10.30 -25.90
CA GLY A 8 -15.89 -9.33 -24.80
C GLY A 8 -16.39 -9.88 -23.45
N GLU A 9 -16.55 -11.20 -23.31
CA GLU A 9 -16.85 -11.81 -22.01
C GLU A 9 -15.55 -11.95 -21.20
N GLU A 10 -15.47 -11.22 -20.08
CA GLU A 10 -14.35 -11.34 -19.15
C GLU A 10 -14.32 -12.74 -18.51
N PRO A 11 -13.16 -13.39 -18.44
CA PRO A 11 -13.01 -14.66 -17.75
C PRO A 11 -13.17 -14.40 -16.24
N LYS A 12 -14.33 -14.77 -15.70
CA LYS A 12 -14.63 -14.59 -14.28
C LYS A 12 -13.76 -15.50 -13.41
N PRO A 13 -13.21 -15.01 -12.28
CA PRO A 13 -12.51 -15.85 -11.33
C PRO A 13 -13.44 -16.95 -10.81
N THR A 14 -12.91 -18.15 -10.62
CA THR A 14 -13.64 -19.20 -9.89
C THR A 14 -13.62 -18.83 -8.41
N LEU A 15 -14.82 -18.68 -7.82
CA LEU A 15 -14.95 -18.41 -6.39
C LEU A 15 -14.17 -19.44 -5.58
N PRO A 16 -13.48 -19.04 -4.51
CA PRO A 16 -12.61 -19.93 -3.77
C PRO A 16 -13.39 -21.15 -3.27
N GLY A 17 -12.94 -22.35 -3.64
CA GLY A 17 -13.40 -23.59 -3.01
C GLY A 17 -12.97 -23.65 -1.54
N LYS A 18 -13.22 -24.79 -0.87
CA LYS A 18 -12.90 -24.99 0.57
C LYS A 18 -11.45 -24.64 0.97
N SER A 19 -10.52 -24.62 0.00
CA SER A 19 -9.11 -24.24 0.17
C SER A 19 -8.86 -22.74 0.39
N GLY A 20 -9.80 -21.85 0.05
CA GLY A 20 -9.61 -20.39 0.14
C GLY A 20 -8.72 -19.77 -0.91
N VAL A 21 -8.27 -20.54 -1.90
CA VAL A 21 -7.47 -20.04 -3.01
C VAL A 21 -8.42 -19.67 -4.13
N THR A 22 -8.45 -18.39 -4.51
CA THR A 22 -9.10 -17.95 -5.75
C THR A 22 -8.19 -18.33 -6.91
N GLU A 23 -8.64 -19.27 -7.75
CA GLU A 23 -7.93 -19.59 -8.98
C GLU A 23 -8.33 -18.57 -10.05
N TYR A 24 -7.36 -17.79 -10.49
CA TYR A 24 -7.51 -16.96 -11.67
C TYR A 24 -7.21 -17.81 -12.89
N PRO A 25 -8.08 -17.81 -13.92
CA PRO A 25 -7.74 -18.43 -15.18
C PRO A 25 -6.51 -17.70 -15.75
N ILE A 26 -5.38 -18.41 -15.83
CA ILE A 26 -4.18 -17.85 -16.45
C ILE A 26 -4.53 -17.64 -17.93
N LEU A 27 -4.50 -16.39 -18.37
CA LEU A 27 -4.63 -16.05 -19.78
C LEU A 27 -3.44 -16.69 -20.51
N ASN A 28 -3.74 -17.63 -21.41
CA ASN A 28 -2.74 -18.13 -22.34
C ASN A 28 -2.47 -17.04 -23.36
N PHE A 29 -1.34 -16.36 -23.22
CA PHE A 29 -0.86 -15.40 -24.21
C PHE A 29 -0.17 -16.16 -25.33
N ASP A 30 -0.61 -15.93 -26.57
CA ASP A 30 0.15 -16.35 -27.74
C ASP A 30 1.35 -15.41 -27.95
N GLU A 31 2.29 -15.82 -28.81
CA GLU A 31 3.47 -15.04 -29.19
C GLU A 31 3.10 -13.61 -29.63
N ARG A 32 1.98 -13.45 -30.33
CA ARG A 32 1.50 -12.14 -30.78
C ARG A 32 1.09 -11.25 -29.61
N ALA A 33 0.32 -11.75 -28.66
CA ALA A 33 -0.10 -11.02 -27.48
C ALA A 33 1.09 -10.68 -26.57
N LEU A 34 2.05 -11.59 -26.43
CA LEU A 34 3.29 -11.33 -25.69
C LEU A 34 4.10 -10.19 -26.33
N ASN A 35 4.22 -10.19 -27.66
CA ASN A 35 4.91 -9.12 -28.39
C ASN A 35 4.20 -7.78 -28.26
N LEU A 36 2.87 -7.74 -28.33
CA LEU A 36 2.08 -6.52 -28.11
C LEU A 36 2.21 -5.99 -26.68
N LEU A 37 2.19 -6.87 -25.67
CA LEU A 37 2.44 -6.47 -24.28
C LEU A 37 3.85 -5.94 -24.10
N HIS A 38 4.85 -6.61 -24.66
CA HIS A 38 6.25 -6.17 -24.60
C HIS A 38 6.43 -4.78 -25.23
N GLU A 39 5.87 -4.55 -26.42
CA GLU A 39 5.89 -3.25 -27.08
C GLU A 39 5.13 -2.19 -26.28
N GLY A 40 3.94 -2.51 -25.77
CA GLY A 40 3.12 -1.60 -24.98
C GLY A 40 3.81 -1.18 -23.67
N VAL A 41 4.41 -2.13 -22.95
CA VAL A 41 5.18 -1.85 -21.72
C VAL A 41 6.43 -1.06 -22.06
N SER A 42 7.19 -1.46 -23.09
CA SER A 42 8.41 -0.77 -23.50
C SER A 42 8.13 0.69 -23.91
N ASN A 43 7.05 0.92 -24.66
CA ASN A 43 6.60 2.26 -25.02
C ASN A 43 6.19 3.05 -23.78
N THR A 44 5.38 2.47 -22.89
CA THR A 44 4.96 3.14 -21.64
C THR A 44 6.16 3.55 -20.79
N LEU A 45 7.13 2.65 -20.59
CA LEU A 45 8.36 2.95 -19.86
C LEU A 45 9.20 4.03 -20.54
N ARG A 46 9.25 4.04 -21.88
CA ARG A 46 9.96 5.07 -22.66
C ARG A 46 9.35 6.47 -22.51
N TYR A 47 8.02 6.57 -22.35
CA TYR A 47 7.30 7.83 -22.18
C TYR A 47 7.04 8.23 -20.73
N THR A 48 7.29 7.35 -19.76
CA THR A 48 7.21 7.65 -18.32
C THR A 48 8.48 8.37 -17.84
N GLN A 49 8.99 9.31 -18.64
CA GLN A 49 9.92 10.31 -18.15
C GLN A 49 9.12 11.29 -17.30
N VAL A 50 9.02 10.99 -16.02
CA VAL A 50 8.37 11.87 -15.04
C VAL A 50 9.20 13.15 -14.97
N LYS A 51 8.80 14.18 -15.73
CA LYS A 51 9.44 15.49 -15.63
C LYS A 51 9.21 16.00 -14.21
N PRO A 52 10.27 16.29 -13.44
CA PRO A 52 10.10 16.83 -12.10
C PRO A 52 9.40 18.19 -12.20
N ALA A 53 8.39 18.40 -11.37
CA ALA A 53 7.64 19.66 -11.36
C ALA A 53 8.54 20.83 -10.93
N GLY A 54 8.54 21.90 -11.72
CA GLY A 54 9.23 23.16 -11.42
C GLY A 54 10.76 23.17 -11.67
N GLY A 55 11.33 24.38 -11.66
CA GLY A 55 12.76 24.60 -11.84
C GLY A 55 13.60 24.22 -10.60
N LYS A 56 14.93 24.25 -10.74
CA LYS A 56 15.87 23.92 -9.64
C LYS A 56 15.60 24.73 -8.36
N VAL A 57 15.28 26.01 -8.50
CA VAL A 57 14.96 26.92 -7.38
C VAL A 57 13.69 26.48 -6.65
N TYR A 58 12.61 26.20 -7.39
CA TYR A 58 11.35 25.72 -6.80
C TYR A 58 11.57 24.45 -5.98
N ARG A 59 12.32 23.48 -6.52
CA ARG A 59 12.60 22.22 -5.82
C ARG A 59 13.43 22.42 -4.55
N PHE A 60 14.38 23.36 -4.57
CA PHE A 60 15.14 23.71 -3.38
C PHE A 60 14.25 24.26 -2.26
N PHE A 61 13.35 25.20 -2.59
CA PHE A 61 12.39 25.73 -1.62
C PHE A 61 11.38 24.68 -1.16
N LYS A 62 10.82 23.87 -2.07
CA LYS A 62 9.93 22.75 -1.73
C LYS A 62 10.61 21.80 -0.74
N ARG A 63 11.85 21.38 -1.04
CA ARG A 63 12.58 20.46 -0.16
C ARG A 63 12.89 21.09 1.21
N THR A 64 13.25 22.36 1.23
CA THR A 64 13.51 23.08 2.49
C THR A 64 12.24 23.18 3.32
N PHE A 65 11.11 23.51 2.70
CA PHE A 65 9.80 23.53 3.33
C PHE A 65 9.44 22.16 3.91
N ASP A 66 9.62 21.07 3.14
CA ASP A 66 9.30 19.71 3.59
C ASP A 66 10.11 19.31 4.82
N ILE A 67 11.41 19.62 4.84
CA ILE A 67 12.30 19.34 5.97
C ILE A 67 11.82 20.11 7.21
N VAL A 68 11.57 21.42 7.08
CA VAL A 68 11.16 22.27 8.21
C VAL A 68 9.77 21.85 8.72
N ALA A 69 8.81 21.67 7.82
CA ALA A 69 7.45 21.29 8.16
C ALA A 69 7.40 19.90 8.82
N SER A 70 8.11 18.90 8.26
CA SER A 70 8.15 17.56 8.84
C SER A 70 8.89 17.50 10.17
N ALA A 71 9.98 18.27 10.34
CA ALA A 71 10.68 18.37 11.63
C ALA A 71 9.80 19.01 12.71
N CYS A 72 9.10 20.09 12.39
CA CYS A 72 8.12 20.72 13.30
C CYS A 72 6.98 19.76 13.64
N ALA A 73 6.41 19.10 12.62
CA ALA A 73 5.33 18.12 12.81
C ALA A 73 5.79 16.97 13.72
N LEU A 74 6.95 16.36 13.47
CA LEU A 74 7.50 15.30 14.30
C LEU A 74 7.72 15.75 15.75
N THR A 75 8.19 16.99 15.95
CA THR A 75 8.43 17.53 17.30
C THR A 75 7.13 17.67 18.08
N VAL A 76 6.11 18.25 17.47
CA VAL A 76 4.79 18.44 18.10
C VAL A 76 4.05 17.11 18.28
N LEU A 77 4.17 16.22 17.28
CA LEU A 77 3.45 14.94 17.26
C LEU A 77 4.20 13.81 17.96
N ALA A 78 5.43 14.02 18.45
CA ALA A 78 6.20 13.00 19.17
C ALA A 78 5.42 12.44 20.37
N VAL A 79 4.76 13.32 21.13
CA VAL A 79 3.95 12.93 22.29
C VAL A 79 2.74 12.08 21.90
N PRO A 80 1.82 12.51 21.00
CA PRO A 80 0.69 11.67 20.61
C PRO A 80 1.12 10.39 19.91
N ILE A 81 2.16 10.40 19.07
CA ILE A 81 2.72 9.18 18.47
C ILE A 81 3.19 8.22 19.57
N GLY A 82 3.91 8.71 20.58
CA GLY A 82 4.37 7.92 21.72
C GLY A 82 3.24 7.33 22.55
N VAL A 83 2.18 8.10 22.82
CA VAL A 83 0.99 7.63 23.55
C VAL A 83 0.29 6.51 22.78
N VAL A 84 0.05 6.70 21.49
CA VAL A 84 -0.63 5.68 20.67
C VAL A 84 0.25 4.44 20.50
N ALA A 85 1.56 4.62 20.32
CA ALA A 85 2.52 3.51 20.28
C ALA A 85 2.52 2.71 21.59
N LEU A 86 2.43 3.38 22.75
CA LEU A 86 2.31 2.71 24.04
C LEU A 86 0.99 1.95 24.16
N LEU A 87 -0.14 2.54 23.73
CA LEU A 87 -1.44 1.86 23.74
C LEU A 87 -1.44 0.59 22.88
N ILE A 88 -0.83 0.65 21.70
CA ILE A 88 -0.65 -0.52 20.83
C ILE A 88 0.25 -1.57 21.51
N TYR A 89 1.35 -1.13 22.13
CA TYR A 89 2.28 -2.03 22.81
C TYR A 89 1.64 -2.70 24.03
N VAL A 90 0.82 -2.01 24.80
CA VAL A 90 0.15 -2.58 25.98
C VAL A 90 -0.90 -3.62 25.58
N ASP A 91 -1.52 -3.49 24.41
CA ASP A 91 -2.56 -4.40 23.91
C ASP A 91 -2.02 -5.81 23.63
N ASP A 92 -0.85 -5.93 22.99
CA ASP A 92 -0.31 -7.22 22.53
C ASP A 92 1.20 -7.45 22.78
N LYS A 93 1.90 -6.48 23.40
CA LYS A 93 3.36 -6.45 23.66
C LYS A 93 4.25 -6.54 22.42
N GLY A 94 3.70 -6.40 21.22
CA GLY A 94 4.44 -6.39 19.97
C GLY A 94 4.92 -4.99 19.56
N ASN A 95 5.76 -4.92 18.53
CA ASN A 95 6.29 -3.66 18.00
C ASN A 95 5.18 -2.73 17.44
N PRO A 96 4.93 -1.55 18.02
CA PRO A 96 3.84 -0.68 17.59
C PRO A 96 4.07 -0.04 16.23
N PHE A 97 5.27 -0.14 15.64
CA PHE A 97 5.57 0.36 14.31
C PHE A 97 5.52 -0.77 13.28
N PHE A 98 4.85 -0.47 12.16
CA PHE A 98 4.81 -1.31 10.98
C PHE A 98 5.46 -0.57 9.81
N SER A 99 6.10 -1.30 8.89
CA SER A 99 6.68 -0.70 7.68
C SER A 99 6.29 -1.48 6.45
N GLN A 100 5.84 -0.77 5.41
CA GLN A 100 5.54 -1.34 4.10
C GLN A 100 6.52 -0.78 3.05
N VAL A 101 7.02 -1.63 2.15
CA VAL A 101 7.83 -1.17 1.02
C VAL A 101 6.92 -0.54 -0.03
N ARG A 102 7.25 0.68 -0.46
CA ARG A 102 6.59 1.44 -1.53
C ARG A 102 7.64 1.98 -2.50
N LEU A 103 7.21 2.47 -3.66
CA LEU A 103 8.08 3.11 -4.64
C LEU A 103 7.97 4.63 -4.54
N THR A 104 9.10 5.33 -4.61
CA THR A 104 9.15 6.79 -4.79
C THR A 104 8.71 7.18 -6.20
N GLN A 105 8.57 8.48 -6.45
CA GLN A 105 8.32 9.02 -7.81
C GLN A 105 9.39 8.57 -8.82
N ASP A 106 10.66 8.44 -8.38
CA ASP A 106 11.76 7.96 -9.22
C ASP A 106 11.87 6.42 -9.30
N GLY A 107 10.84 5.69 -8.84
CA GLY A 107 10.81 4.22 -8.87
C GLY A 107 11.75 3.54 -7.87
N LYS A 108 12.33 4.26 -6.90
CA LYS A 108 13.19 3.67 -5.86
C LYS A 108 12.34 3.08 -4.74
N PRO A 109 12.63 1.87 -4.24
CA PRO A 109 11.93 1.33 -3.10
C PRO A 109 12.30 2.06 -1.80
N PHE A 110 11.33 2.39 -0.98
CA PHE A 110 11.52 2.93 0.37
C PHE A 110 10.56 2.28 1.37
N LYS A 111 10.92 2.34 2.66
CA LYS A 111 10.08 1.83 3.75
C LYS A 111 9.17 2.94 4.27
N MET A 112 7.88 2.84 3.99
CA MET A 112 6.86 3.73 4.53
C MET A 112 6.50 3.29 5.96
N TYR A 113 6.71 4.18 6.94
CA TYR A 113 6.45 3.89 8.35
C TYR A 113 5.02 4.21 8.75
N LYS A 114 4.41 3.32 9.53
CA LYS A 114 3.06 3.50 10.09
C LYS A 114 2.98 2.99 11.53
N LEU A 115 1.97 3.41 12.28
CA LEU A 115 1.60 2.71 13.51
C LEU A 115 0.80 1.45 13.16
N ARG A 116 1.05 0.38 13.91
CA ARG A 116 0.38 -0.90 13.73
C ARG A 116 -1.07 -0.78 14.21
N SER A 117 -2.00 -1.05 13.30
CA SER A 117 -3.44 -1.07 13.59
C SER A 117 -4.03 -2.49 13.61
N MET A 118 -3.22 -3.51 13.32
CA MET A 118 -3.63 -4.90 13.23
C MET A 118 -2.94 -5.74 14.30
N CYS A 119 -3.51 -6.89 14.64
CA CYS A 119 -2.87 -7.86 15.52
C CYS A 119 -1.55 -8.39 14.93
N ILE A 120 -0.68 -8.90 15.81
CA ILE A 120 0.67 -9.39 15.43
C ILE A 120 0.59 -10.53 14.40
N ASP A 121 -0.43 -11.37 14.48
CA ASP A 121 -0.67 -12.54 13.63
C ASP A 121 -1.54 -12.24 12.40
N ALA A 122 -1.75 -10.96 12.07
CA ALA A 122 -2.60 -10.55 10.95
C ALA A 122 -2.16 -11.09 9.58
N GLU A 123 -0.86 -11.31 9.37
CA GLU A 123 -0.35 -11.94 8.14
C GLU A 123 -0.70 -13.43 8.09
N ALA A 124 -0.56 -14.16 9.20
CA ALA A 124 -0.92 -15.58 9.27
C ALA A 124 -2.43 -15.79 9.07
N ARG A 125 -3.24 -14.90 9.65
CA ARG A 125 -4.71 -14.92 9.48
C ARG A 125 -5.19 -14.41 8.12
N PHE A 126 -4.31 -13.83 7.29
CA PHE A 126 -4.74 -13.24 6.03
C PHE A 126 -5.36 -14.28 5.09
N ALA A 127 -4.78 -15.49 5.03
CA ALA A 127 -5.31 -16.57 4.18
C ALA A 127 -6.72 -17.02 4.60
N GLU A 128 -7.03 -16.95 5.89
CA GLU A 128 -8.36 -17.29 6.41
C GLU A 128 -9.37 -16.17 6.11
N VAL A 129 -8.97 -14.92 6.37
CA VAL A 129 -9.80 -13.74 6.18
C VAL A 129 -10.03 -13.42 4.70
N GLN A 130 -9.12 -13.82 3.81
CA GLN A 130 -9.30 -13.70 2.35
C GLN A 130 -10.52 -14.46 1.83
N LYS A 131 -10.94 -15.54 2.53
CA LYS A 131 -12.17 -16.27 2.19
C LYS A 131 -13.43 -15.45 2.39
N GLU A 132 -13.36 -14.42 3.25
CA GLU A 132 -14.44 -13.50 3.57
C GLU A 132 -14.37 -12.20 2.75
N ASN A 133 -13.52 -12.15 1.71
CA ASN A 133 -13.37 -10.97 0.89
C ASN A 133 -14.69 -10.61 0.20
N GLN A 134 -15.15 -9.37 0.39
CA GLN A 134 -16.43 -8.89 -0.13
C GLN A 134 -16.29 -8.22 -1.52
N SER A 135 -15.07 -8.16 -2.05
CA SER A 135 -14.81 -7.58 -3.37
C SER A 135 -14.50 -8.65 -4.41
N ASP A 136 -15.11 -8.51 -5.58
CA ASP A 136 -14.95 -9.41 -6.75
C ASP A 136 -13.59 -9.28 -7.46
N GLY A 137 -12.67 -8.46 -6.94
CA GLY A 137 -11.38 -8.14 -7.57
C GLY A 137 -10.16 -8.51 -6.72
N LEU A 138 -8.97 -8.14 -7.22
CA LEU A 138 -7.68 -8.32 -6.53
C LEU A 138 -7.54 -7.51 -5.23
N ALA A 139 -8.35 -6.47 -5.05
CA ALA A 139 -8.40 -5.73 -3.82
C ALA A 139 -9.02 -6.59 -2.70
N PHE A 140 -8.54 -6.45 -1.48
CA PHE A 140 -9.20 -7.03 -0.32
C PHE A 140 -10.04 -5.95 0.35
N LYS A 141 -11.36 -6.14 0.40
CA LYS A 141 -12.29 -5.27 1.12
C LYS A 141 -13.14 -6.11 2.08
N ASN A 142 -12.97 -5.86 3.37
CA ASN A 142 -13.83 -6.37 4.41
C ASN A 142 -14.01 -5.24 5.43
N ASP A 143 -15.25 -4.75 5.56
CA ASP A 143 -15.56 -3.60 6.41
C ASP A 143 -15.37 -3.92 7.92
N ASP A 144 -15.45 -5.21 8.30
CA ASP A 144 -15.21 -5.70 9.67
C ASP A 144 -14.09 -6.75 9.72
N ASP A 145 -12.91 -6.38 9.20
CA ASP A 145 -11.73 -7.22 9.26
C ASP A 145 -11.35 -7.58 10.72
N PRO A 146 -11.42 -8.86 11.12
CA PRO A 146 -11.19 -9.31 12.50
C PRO A 146 -9.74 -9.14 12.96
N ARG A 147 -8.82 -8.83 12.04
CA ARG A 147 -7.41 -8.58 12.34
C ARG A 147 -7.16 -7.18 12.86
N VAL A 148 -8.12 -6.26 12.71
CA VAL A 148 -8.00 -4.88 13.19
C VAL A 148 -8.33 -4.82 14.67
N THR A 149 -7.41 -4.31 15.49
CA THR A 149 -7.64 -4.18 16.94
C THR A 149 -8.67 -3.09 17.23
N ARG A 150 -9.26 -3.09 18.44
CA ARG A 150 -10.24 -2.06 18.84
C ARG A 150 -9.64 -0.66 18.75
N ILE A 151 -8.41 -0.49 19.22
CA ILE A 151 -7.63 0.75 19.10
C ILE A 151 -7.27 0.98 17.62
N GLY A 152 -6.91 -0.06 16.88
CA GLY A 152 -6.63 -0.02 15.44
C GLY A 152 -7.78 0.57 14.61
N LYS A 153 -9.05 0.28 14.93
CA LYS A 153 -10.21 0.89 14.26
C LYS A 153 -10.22 2.41 14.44
N PHE A 154 -9.90 2.90 15.65
CA PHE A 154 -9.81 4.34 15.92
C PHE A 154 -8.62 4.98 15.18
N ILE A 155 -7.45 4.35 15.23
CA ILE A 155 -6.23 4.83 14.56
C ILE A 155 -6.49 5.00 13.06
N ARG A 156 -7.10 4.01 12.40
CA ARG A 156 -7.43 4.08 10.96
C ARG A 156 -8.46 5.14 10.63
N LYS A 157 -9.50 5.27 11.46
CA LYS A 157 -10.56 6.27 11.26
C LYS A 157 -10.02 7.70 11.33
N THR A 158 -8.97 7.91 12.11
CA THR A 158 -8.35 9.22 12.35
C THR A 158 -7.06 9.44 11.56
N SER A 159 -6.64 8.45 10.75
CA SER A 159 -5.37 8.44 10.02
C SER A 159 -4.12 8.66 10.90
N ILE A 160 -4.24 8.35 12.20
CA ILE A 160 -3.12 8.51 13.15
C ILE A 160 -2.01 7.50 12.83
N ASP A 161 -2.32 6.40 12.13
CA ASP A 161 -1.30 5.44 11.70
C ASP A 161 -0.26 6.05 10.77
N GLU A 162 -0.57 7.17 10.11
CA GLU A 162 0.29 7.77 9.11
C GLU A 162 1.23 8.84 9.67
N LEU A 163 1.07 9.26 10.93
CA LEU A 163 1.93 10.27 11.53
C LEU A 163 3.43 9.92 11.49
N PRO A 164 3.87 8.65 11.65
CA PRO A 164 5.28 8.30 11.48
C PRO A 164 5.84 8.57 10.09
N GLN A 165 5.00 8.75 9.05
CA GLN A 165 5.45 9.06 7.68
C GLN A 165 6.14 10.43 7.58
N PHE A 166 5.94 11.35 8.53
CA PHE A 166 6.75 12.58 8.56
C PHE A 166 8.25 12.30 8.67
N TRP A 167 8.65 11.15 9.21
CA TRP A 167 10.04 10.69 9.17
C TRP A 167 10.52 10.38 7.74
N ASN A 168 9.66 9.81 6.89
CA ASN A 168 9.95 9.59 5.48
C ASN A 168 10.10 10.91 4.71
N VAL A 169 9.24 11.89 5.02
CA VAL A 169 9.36 13.25 4.46
C VAL A 169 10.70 13.87 4.88
N LEU A 170 11.07 13.77 6.15
CA LEU A 170 12.33 14.32 6.64
C LEU A 170 13.55 13.66 5.95
N LYS A 171 13.55 12.34 5.77
CA LYS A 171 14.60 11.62 5.02
C LYS A 171 14.64 11.98 3.54
N GLY A 172 13.52 12.41 2.97
CA GLY A 172 13.40 12.72 1.54
C GLY A 172 12.90 11.54 0.70
N ASP A 173 12.33 10.51 1.33
CA ASP A 173 11.61 9.45 0.62
C ASP A 173 10.25 9.96 0.10
N MET A 174 9.69 10.96 0.79
CA MET A 174 8.40 11.60 0.50
C MET A 174 8.54 13.13 0.50
N SER A 175 7.57 13.83 -0.08
CA SER A 175 7.52 15.29 -0.25
C SER A 175 6.08 15.75 -0.23
#